data_AF-A0A833GCU8-F1
#
_entry.id   AF-A0A833GCU8-F1
#
_cell.length_a   1.000
_cell.length_b   1.000
_cell.length_c   1.000
_cell.angle_alpha   90.00
_cell.angle_beta   90.00
_cell.angle_gamma   90.00
#
_symmetry.space_group_name_H-M   'P 1'
#
loop_
_entity.id
_entity.type
_entity.pdbx_description
1 polymer ?
#
loop_
_entity_poly.entity_id
_entity_poly.type
_entity_poly.pdbx_seq_one_letter_code
_entity_poly.pdbx_strand_id
1 'polypeptide(L)'
;MSCGAIAICAGALLVGAAQVHDGDTLRVGGQSVRLHGVDAEELDEPHGLKARDVLIEIVGDGPVHCAPVGRSYKRVVAYCFTPGGLDLSAELIRRGAALDCARYSGGRFREFEPSGVREVLRQKDYCHVSD
;
A
#
# COMPACT_ATOMS: atom_id res chain seq x y z
N MET A 1 9.20 30.67 25.01
CA MET A 1 8.10 30.29 24.10
C MET A 1 8.71 29.98 22.74
N SER A 2 9.04 28.71 22.47
CA SER A 2 9.52 28.29 21.16
C SER A 2 8.57 27.20 20.67
N CYS A 3 7.62 27.60 19.82
CA CYS A 3 6.80 26.68 19.07
C CYS A 3 7.69 26.12 17.96
N GLY A 4 8.25 24.93 18.16
CA GLY A 4 8.97 24.22 17.11
C GLY A 4 7.97 23.88 16.02
N ALA A 5 8.04 24.59 14.89
CA ALA A 5 7.28 24.24 13.71
C ALA A 5 7.72 22.84 13.26
N ILE A 6 6.83 21.86 13.39
CA ILE A 6 7.00 20.54 12.79
C ILE A 6 6.92 20.76 11.28
N ALA A 7 8.08 20.73 10.61
CA ALA A 7 8.13 20.70 9.16
C ALA A 7 7.64 19.33 8.69
N ILE A 8 6.35 19.26 8.32
CA ILE A 8 5.86 18.16 7.51
C ILE A 8 6.48 18.35 6.13
N CYS A 9 7.54 17.61 5.82
CA CYS A 9 7.96 17.42 4.43
C CYS A 9 6.90 16.57 3.74
N ALA A 10 5.76 17.19 3.38
CA ALA A 10 4.82 16.61 2.46
C ALA A 10 5.55 16.51 1.12
N GLY A 11 6.03 15.31 0.78
CA GLY A 11 6.56 15.05 -0.55
C GLY A 11 5.50 15.46 -1.58
N ALA A 12 5.91 16.07 -2.68
CA ALA A 12 4.97 16.48 -3.73
C ALA A 12 4.10 15.28 -4.14
N LEU A 13 2.79 15.53 -4.31
CA LEU A 13 1.85 14.52 -4.75
C LEU A 13 2.32 13.93 -6.08
N LEU A 14 2.43 12.60 -6.13
CA LEU A 14 2.82 11.88 -7.34
C LEU A 14 1.56 11.50 -8.10
N VAL A 15 1.43 11.99 -9.34
CA VAL A 15 0.28 11.71 -10.19
C VAL A 15 0.76 11.17 -11.52
N GLY A 16 0.15 10.09 -11.99
CA GLY A 16 0.41 9.58 -13.33
C GLY A 16 -0.16 8.19 -13.56
N ALA A 17 0.05 7.67 -14.76
CA ALA A 17 -0.26 6.29 -15.08
C ALA A 17 0.51 5.35 -14.14
N ALA A 18 -0.20 4.36 -13.61
CA ALA A 18 0.34 3.36 -12.71
C ALA A 18 0.70 2.08 -13.48
N GLN A 19 1.90 1.56 -13.23
CA GLN A 19 2.31 0.24 -13.70
C GLN A 19 2.52 -0.65 -12.48
N VAL A 20 1.64 -1.63 -12.29
CA VAL A 20 1.71 -2.55 -11.14
C VAL A 20 2.86 -3.54 -11.34
N HIS A 21 3.68 -3.73 -10.29
CA HIS A 21 4.78 -4.69 -10.30
C HIS A 21 4.39 -5.97 -9.56
N ASP A 22 3.91 -5.83 -8.33
CA ASP A 22 3.48 -6.91 -7.43
C ASP A 22 2.26 -6.44 -6.59
N GLY A 23 1.92 -7.17 -5.53
CA GLY A 23 0.76 -6.89 -4.70
C GLY A 23 0.83 -5.61 -3.87
N ASP A 24 2.00 -4.98 -3.67
CA ASP A 24 2.11 -3.73 -2.92
C ASP A 24 2.95 -2.64 -3.59
N THR A 25 3.58 -2.95 -4.72
CA THR A 25 4.50 -2.07 -5.43
C THR A 25 3.98 -1.74 -6.83
N LEU A 26 3.96 -0.45 -7.15
CA LEU A 26 3.60 0.09 -8.46
C LEU A 26 4.56 1.21 -8.86
N ARG A 27 4.62 1.54 -10.14
CA ARG A 27 5.37 2.68 -10.66
C ARG A 27 4.40 3.78 -11.06
N VAL A 28 4.58 4.99 -10.51
CA VAL A 28 3.76 6.19 -10.79
C VAL A 28 4.68 7.35 -11.13
N GLY A 29 4.43 8.04 -12.23
CA GLY A 29 5.24 9.20 -12.64
C GLY A 29 6.73 8.88 -12.79
N GLY A 30 7.06 7.64 -13.18
CA GLY A 30 8.44 7.17 -13.32
C GLY A 30 9.11 6.72 -12.02
N GLN A 31 8.49 6.91 -10.85
CA GLN A 31 9.01 6.50 -9.55
C GLN A 31 8.38 5.19 -9.07
N SER A 32 9.18 4.33 -8.44
CA SER A 32 8.66 3.14 -7.77
C SER A 32 8.07 3.53 -6.41
N VAL A 33 6.82 3.12 -6.19
CA VAL A 33 6.00 3.43 -5.03
C VAL A 33 5.59 2.13 -4.37
N ARG A 34 5.82 2.01 -3.07
CA ARG A 34 5.27 0.96 -2.21
C ARG A 34 4.06 1.51 -1.46
N LEU A 35 2.95 0.78 -1.51
CA LEU A 35 1.75 1.08 -0.74
C LEU A 35 2.07 1.02 0.75
N HIS A 36 1.68 2.06 1.47
CA HIS A 36 1.94 2.16 2.90
C HIS A 36 1.00 1.25 3.70
N GLY A 37 1.55 0.45 4.62
CA GLY A 37 0.75 -0.34 5.55
C GLY A 37 0.14 -1.62 4.97
N VAL A 38 0.58 -2.05 3.79
CA VAL A 38 0.11 -3.27 3.12
C VAL A 38 1.13 -4.39 3.30
N ASP A 39 0.64 -5.58 3.63
CA ASP A 39 1.39 -6.84 3.60
C ASP A 39 0.79 -7.74 2.51
N ALA A 40 1.31 -7.63 1.31
CA ALA A 40 0.95 -8.50 0.19
C ALA A 40 2.03 -9.58 0.02
N GLU A 41 1.61 -10.76 -0.42
CA GLU A 41 2.54 -11.80 -0.82
C GLU A 41 3.33 -11.36 -2.07
N GLU A 42 4.62 -11.68 -2.09
CA GLU A 42 5.52 -11.41 -3.20
C GLU A 42 5.21 -12.36 -4.38
N LEU A 43 5.64 -12.04 -5.60
CA LEU A 43 5.24 -12.78 -6.82
C LEU A 43 5.58 -14.28 -6.81
N ASP A 44 6.58 -14.70 -6.05
CA ASP A 44 7.04 -16.08 -5.91
C ASP A 44 6.33 -16.84 -4.76
N GLU A 45 5.42 -16.18 -4.06
CA GLU A 45 4.58 -16.77 -3.01
C GLU A 45 3.21 -17.20 -3.57
N PRO A 46 2.51 -18.13 -2.88
CA PRO A 46 1.31 -18.78 -3.43
C PRO A 46 0.21 -17.84 -3.94
N HIS A 47 0.04 -16.67 -3.32
CA HIS A 47 -1.00 -15.70 -3.63
C HIS A 47 -0.47 -14.39 -4.24
N GLY A 48 0.83 -14.29 -4.52
CA GLY A 48 1.44 -13.06 -5.05
C GLY A 48 0.89 -12.62 -6.41
N LEU A 49 0.67 -13.57 -7.32
CA LEU A 49 0.05 -13.29 -8.63
C LEU A 49 -1.38 -12.77 -8.47
N LYS A 50 -2.16 -13.38 -7.57
CA LYS A 50 -3.52 -12.92 -7.26
C LYS A 50 -3.49 -11.49 -6.71
N ALA A 51 -2.56 -11.18 -5.80
CA ALA A 51 -2.45 -9.84 -5.22
C ALA A 51 -2.13 -8.78 -6.27
N ARG A 52 -1.18 -9.07 -7.16
CA ARG A 52 -0.85 -8.22 -8.31
C ARG A 52 -2.05 -7.98 -9.21
N ASP A 53 -2.75 -9.04 -9.60
CA ASP A 53 -3.86 -8.96 -10.55
C ASP A 53 -5.03 -8.15 -9.97
N VAL A 54 -5.32 -8.32 -8.68
CA VAL A 54 -6.29 -7.48 -7.96
C VAL A 54 -5.86 -6.02 -7.93
N LEU A 55 -4.57 -5.72 -7.70
CA LEU A 55 -4.09 -4.34 -7.73
C LEU A 55 -4.20 -3.72 -9.14
N ILE A 56 -3.98 -4.51 -10.20
CA ILE A 56 -4.21 -4.08 -11.59
C ILE A 56 -5.69 -3.72 -11.79
N GLU A 57 -6.62 -4.54 -11.33
CA GLU A 57 -8.06 -4.27 -11.42
C GLU A 57 -8.48 -3.00 -10.67
N ILE A 58 -7.91 -2.76 -9.49
CA ILE A 58 -8.22 -1.58 -8.67
C ILE A 58 -7.70 -0.30 -9.34
N VAL A 59 -6.50 -0.35 -9.90
CA VAL A 59 -5.87 0.77 -10.61
C VAL A 59 -6.63 1.11 -11.89
N GLY A 60 -7.02 0.10 -12.67
CA GLY A 60 -7.68 0.26 -13.95
C GLY A 60 -6.85 1.08 -14.95
N ASP A 61 -7.53 1.80 -15.85
CA ASP A 61 -6.87 2.60 -16.91
C ASP A 61 -6.56 4.05 -16.50
N GLY A 62 -6.92 4.45 -15.27
CA GLY A 62 -6.84 5.83 -14.79
C GLY A 62 -5.49 6.19 -14.17
N PRO A 63 -5.18 7.50 -14.03
CA PRO A 63 -4.02 7.93 -13.25
C PRO A 63 -4.22 7.61 -11.76
N VAL A 64 -3.12 7.36 -11.05
CA VAL A 64 -3.11 7.17 -9.60
C VAL A 64 -2.47 8.37 -8.93
N HIS A 65 -3.05 8.79 -7.80
CA HIS A 65 -2.58 9.91 -6.98
C HIS A 65 -1.95 9.34 -5.71
N CYS A 66 -0.63 9.46 -5.56
CA CYS A 66 0.11 8.94 -4.41
C CYS A 66 0.65 10.08 -3.55
N ALA A 67 0.22 10.12 -2.29
CA ALA A 67 0.69 11.03 -1.26
C ALA A 67 1.87 10.39 -0.49
N PRO A 68 3.12 10.85 -0.70
CA PRO A 68 4.29 10.28 -0.04
C PRO A 68 4.26 10.46 1.47
N VAL A 69 4.62 9.42 2.21
CA VAL A 69 4.76 9.43 3.68
C VAL A 69 6.16 9.04 4.14
N GLY A 70 7.00 8.53 3.24
CA GLY A 70 8.37 8.16 3.56
C GLY A 70 9.10 7.53 2.39
N ARG A 71 10.20 6.85 2.69
CA ARG A 71 11.01 6.11 1.72
C ARG A 71 11.43 4.76 2.29
N SER A 72 11.49 3.76 1.43
CA SER A 72 12.02 2.43 1.73
C SER A 72 12.99 2.05 0.62
N TYR A 73 14.29 2.03 0.94
CA TYR A 73 15.37 1.86 -0.03
C TYR A 73 15.24 2.81 -1.23
N LYS A 74 15.00 2.26 -2.43
CA LYS A 74 14.85 3.01 -3.70
C LYS A 74 13.40 3.42 -3.99
N ARG A 75 12.45 3.08 -3.12
CA ARG A 75 11.01 3.30 -3.30
C ARG A 75 10.50 4.45 -2.44
N VAL A 76 9.56 5.21 -2.99
CA VAL A 76 8.69 6.10 -2.21
C VAL A 76 7.67 5.23 -1.50
N VAL A 77 7.38 5.51 -0.23
CA VAL A 77 6.27 4.88 0.50
C VAL A 77 5.13 5.88 0.53
N ALA A 78 3.93 5.48 0.11
CA ALA A 78 2.82 6.41 -0.07
C ALA A 78 1.45 5.77 0.17
N TYR A 79 0.47 6.61 0.51
CA TYR A 79 -0.94 6.28 0.30
C TYR A 79 -1.32 6.63 -1.12
N CYS A 80 -1.97 5.73 -1.83
CA CYS A 80 -2.32 5.92 -3.24
C CYS A 80 -3.82 5.77 -3.46
N PHE A 81 -4.36 6.62 -4.34
CA PHE A 81 -5.79 6.74 -4.60
C PHE A 81 -6.08 6.77 -6.09
N THR A 82 -7.21 6.20 -6.51
CA THR A 82 -7.77 6.46 -7.84
C THR A 82 -8.31 7.90 -7.92
N PRO A 83 -8.62 8.43 -9.13
CA PRO A 83 -9.16 9.79 -9.25
C PRO A 83 -10.49 10.00 -8.52
N GLY A 84 -11.26 8.91 -8.32
CA GLY A 84 -12.50 8.91 -7.55
C GLY A 84 -12.31 8.85 -6.03
N GLY A 85 -11.07 8.81 -5.54
CA GLY A 85 -10.74 8.78 -4.11
C GLY A 85 -10.72 7.38 -3.48
N LEU A 86 -10.76 6.31 -4.28
CA LEU A 86 -10.64 4.94 -3.77
C LEU A 86 -9.22 4.70 -3.27
N ASP A 87 -9.06 4.35 -2.00
CA ASP A 87 -7.78 3.98 -1.39
C ASP A 87 -7.36 2.57 -1.87
N LEU A 88 -6.24 2.51 -2.61
CA LEU A 88 -5.73 1.26 -3.19
C LEU A 88 -5.37 0.23 -2.12
N SER A 89 -4.79 0.69 -0.99
CA SER A 89 -4.36 -0.21 0.09
C SER A 89 -5.57 -0.83 0.78
N ALA A 90 -6.56 0.00 1.10
CA ALA A 90 -7.80 -0.46 1.72
C ALA A 90 -8.59 -1.40 0.80
N GLU A 91 -8.69 -1.11 -0.49
CA GLU A 91 -9.43 -1.95 -1.44
C GLU A 91 -8.73 -3.29 -1.69
N LEU A 92 -7.39 -3.30 -1.77
CA LEU A 92 -6.63 -4.53 -1.90
C LEU A 92 -6.85 -5.47 -0.70
N ILE A 93 -6.79 -4.90 0.52
CA ILE A 93 -7.04 -5.66 1.75
C ILE A 93 -8.51 -6.10 1.82
N ARG A 94 -9.46 -5.25 1.44
CA ARG A 94 -10.90 -5.57 1.36
C ARG A 94 -11.21 -6.75 0.46
N ARG A 95 -10.47 -6.90 -0.64
CA ARG A 95 -10.60 -8.03 -1.57
C ARG A 95 -9.86 -9.30 -1.12
N GLY A 96 -9.25 -9.28 0.08
CA GLY A 96 -8.50 -10.41 0.62
C GLY A 96 -7.26 -10.74 -0.21
N ALA A 97 -6.64 -9.73 -0.81
CA ALA A 97 -5.42 -9.85 -1.60
C ALA A 97 -4.16 -9.46 -0.82
N ALA A 98 -4.33 -8.81 0.33
CA ALA A 98 -3.26 -8.45 1.24
C ALA A 98 -3.79 -8.37 2.68
N LEU A 99 -2.89 -8.31 3.65
CA LEU A 99 -3.19 -8.08 5.06
C LEU A 99 -2.75 -6.68 5.48
N ASP A 100 -3.30 -6.21 6.60
CA ASP A 100 -2.87 -4.98 7.25
C ASP A 100 -1.51 -5.18 7.93
N CYS A 101 -0.52 -4.38 7.55
CA CYS A 101 0.79 -4.35 8.19
C CYS A 101 0.78 -3.35 9.36
N ALA A 102 0.21 -3.77 10.49
CA ALA A 102 -0.09 -2.93 11.65
C ALA A 102 1.10 -2.10 12.17
N ARG A 103 2.33 -2.64 12.10
CA ARG A 103 3.55 -1.90 12.46
C ARG A 103 3.70 -0.58 11.71
N TYR A 104 3.29 -0.52 10.45
CA TYR A 104 3.39 0.69 9.62
C TYR A 104 2.06 1.44 9.54
N SER A 105 0.94 0.73 9.40
CA SER A 105 -0.39 1.34 9.23
C SER A 105 -1.00 1.85 10.55
N GLY A 106 -0.51 1.38 11.69
CA GLY A 106 -1.15 1.60 13.00
C GLY A 106 -2.47 0.85 13.16
N GLY A 107 -2.71 -0.21 12.38
CA GLY A 107 -3.97 -0.96 12.42
C GLY A 107 -5.06 -0.41 11.50
N ARG A 108 -4.76 0.65 10.73
CA ARG A 108 -5.74 1.40 9.92
C ARG A 108 -6.57 0.52 8.98
N PHE A 109 -6.01 -0.56 8.46
CA PHE A 109 -6.71 -1.40 7.49
C PHE A 109 -7.25 -2.71 8.06
N ARG A 110 -7.08 -2.95 9.36
CA ARG A 110 -7.46 -4.19 10.02
C ARG A 110 -8.94 -4.51 9.86
N GLU A 111 -9.80 -3.49 9.88
CA GLU A 111 -11.25 -3.63 9.72
C GLU A 111 -11.68 -4.03 8.30
N PHE A 112 -10.81 -3.82 7.30
CA PHE A 112 -11.11 -4.19 5.91
C PHE A 112 -10.74 -5.64 5.61
N GLU A 113 -9.98 -6.32 6.47
CA GLU A 113 -9.63 -7.71 6.25
C GLU A 113 -10.88 -8.61 6.25
N PRO A 114 -11.18 -9.34 5.16
CA PRO A 114 -12.34 -10.20 5.13
C PRO A 114 -12.19 -11.37 6.11
N SER A 115 -13.32 -11.89 6.60
CA SER A 115 -13.32 -13.04 7.51
C SER A 115 -12.59 -14.24 6.91
N GLY A 116 -11.73 -14.90 7.70
CA GLY A 116 -10.95 -16.06 7.27
C GLY A 116 -9.70 -15.74 6.43
N VAL A 117 -9.45 -14.49 6.02
CA VAL A 117 -8.29 -14.16 5.16
C VAL A 117 -6.94 -14.55 5.79
N ARG A 118 -6.85 -14.52 7.13
CA ARG A 118 -5.63 -14.88 7.88
C ARG A 118 -5.41 -16.38 8.04
N GLU A 119 -6.38 -17.19 7.64
CA GLU A 119 -6.19 -18.64 7.49
C GLU A 119 -5.57 -18.99 6.12
N VAL A 120 -5.66 -18.05 5.17
CA VAL A 120 -5.19 -18.21 3.78
C VAL A 120 -3.86 -17.50 3.56
N LEU A 121 -3.76 -16.24 3.96
CA LEU A 121 -2.56 -15.41 3.79
C LEU A 121 -1.70 -15.48 5.04
N ARG A 122 -0.39 -15.67 4.84
CA ARG A 122 0.59 -15.64 5.93
C ARG A 122 1.11 -14.23 6.14
N GLN A 123 0.78 -13.63 7.30
CA GLN A 123 1.36 -12.35 7.70
C GLN A 123 2.88 -12.46 7.90
N LYS A 124 3.62 -11.47 7.41
CA LYS A 124 5.07 -11.40 7.60
C LYS A 124 5.42 -10.96 9.03
N ASP A 125 6.49 -11.54 9.57
CA ASP A 125 6.91 -11.31 10.95
C ASP A 125 7.17 -9.82 11.26
N TYR A 126 7.66 -9.06 10.27
CA TYR A 126 7.97 -7.64 10.46
C TYR A 126 6.72 -6.75 10.57
N CYS A 127 5.53 -7.25 10.26
CA CYS A 127 4.27 -6.50 10.34
C CYS A 127 3.64 -6.48 11.74
N HIS A 128 4.13 -7.32 12.65
CA HIS A 128 3.71 -7.30 14.05
C HIS A 128 4.24 -6.04 14.75
N VAL A 129 3.40 -5.44 15.59
CA VAL A 129 3.81 -4.36 16.49
C VAL A 129 4.64 -5.02 17.59
N SER A 130 5.90 -4.64 17.73
CA SER A 130 6.71 -5.06 18.88
C SER A 130 6.21 -4.34 20.11
N ASP A 131 5.91 -5.08 21.18
CA ASP A 131 5.51 -4.56 22.50
C ASP A 131 6.56 -3.61 23.12
#